data_AF-A0A256ING7-F1
#
_entry.id   AF-A0A256ING7-F1
#
_cell.length_a   1.000
_cell.length_b   1.000
_cell.length_c   1.000
_cell.angle_alpha   90.00
_cell.angle_beta   90.00
_cell.angle_gamma   90.00
#
_symmetry.space_group_name_H-M   'P 1'
#
loop_
_entity.id
_entity.type
_entity.pdbx_description
1 polymer ?
#
loop_
_entity_poly.entity_id
_entity_poly.type
_entity_poly.pdbx_seq_one_letter_code
_entity_poly.pdbx_strand_id
1 'polypeptide(L)'
;MTDPPEATVTLPAEVVEQYEKFSRFNSPYPAHERGRAVDLYPGDGVGRSPVAGTVSAVRTVGCPDRPYAADEDHLIVVGLDDEWCARAGAPSGTVARILHVIPAVTPGDRVTVGDALGPTTRSGFFGQWVDDHVHLGFRPPDANPLRASGSLPVAADLPVEPVAWDGTGTVVERGPTHVVLAGPRRTEPGPSFAALVSDGGVPLDGGLTHYAGGGTFAASDAAPGEDGRDERRPRSGDAVSLLGTRIGTAAAHGGGSSGAPRVEWGAVDVRANGDRIVGLSLFAARGERFGVKLVCPDRSFAIGESVTVELVPSDDPIRLGVG
;
A
#
# COMPACT_ATOMS: atom_id res chain seq x y z
N MET A 1 -17.06 27.48 -11.21
CA MET A 1 -15.87 27.72 -10.36
C MET A 1 -15.37 26.34 -10.02
N THR A 2 -14.26 25.90 -10.60
CA THR A 2 -13.61 24.64 -10.23
C THR A 2 -13.05 24.82 -8.83
N ASP A 3 -13.40 23.93 -7.90
CA ASP A 3 -12.81 23.95 -6.56
C ASP A 3 -11.28 23.92 -6.67
N PRO A 4 -10.55 24.63 -5.78
CA PRO A 4 -9.10 24.55 -5.76
C PRO A 4 -8.68 23.09 -5.55
N PRO A 5 -7.56 22.66 -6.15
CA PRO A 5 -7.07 21.30 -5.99
C PRO A 5 -6.87 21.01 -4.49
N GLU A 6 -7.41 19.88 -4.04
CA GLU A 6 -7.25 19.43 -2.66
C GLU A 6 -5.78 19.19 -2.35
N ALA A 7 -5.32 19.65 -1.18
CA ALA A 7 -3.93 19.46 -0.76
C ALA A 7 -3.60 17.96 -0.68
N THR A 8 -2.51 17.55 -1.31
CA THR A 8 -1.97 16.19 -1.21
C THR A 8 -0.84 16.20 -0.20
N VAL A 9 -0.90 15.28 0.78
CA VAL A 9 0.18 15.10 1.76
C VAL A 9 1.20 14.15 1.15
N THR A 10 2.40 14.66 0.94
CA THR A 10 3.51 13.92 0.35
C THR A 10 4.46 13.46 1.45
N LEU A 11 4.55 12.14 1.65
CA LEU A 11 5.50 11.57 2.61
C LEU A 11 6.93 11.70 2.06
N PRO A 12 7.85 12.33 2.82
CA PRO A 12 9.26 12.36 2.45
C PRO A 12 9.89 10.96 2.38
N ALA A 13 10.87 10.77 1.50
CA ALA A 13 11.58 9.51 1.34
C ALA A 13 12.12 8.96 2.68
N GLU A 14 12.74 9.82 3.48
CA GLU A 14 13.36 9.47 4.76
C GLU A 14 12.36 8.98 5.83
N VAL A 15 11.07 9.27 5.65
CA VAL A 15 10.00 8.71 6.48
C VAL A 15 9.70 7.29 6.02
N VAL A 16 9.47 7.11 4.72
CA VAL A 16 9.07 5.81 4.14
C VAL A 16 10.21 4.80 4.24
N GLU A 17 11.46 5.25 4.13
CA GLU A 17 12.66 4.41 4.26
C GLU A 17 12.88 3.83 5.65
N GLN A 18 12.12 4.25 6.68
CA GLN A 18 12.16 3.61 7.99
C GLN A 18 11.39 2.28 8.04
N TYR A 19 10.70 1.93 6.96
CA TYR A 19 9.86 0.74 6.85
C TYR A 19 10.46 -0.24 5.84
N GLU A 20 10.19 -1.53 6.02
CA GLU A 20 10.62 -2.59 5.10
C GLU A 20 9.82 -2.56 3.80
N LYS A 21 8.51 -2.27 3.91
CA LYS A 21 7.57 -2.24 2.78
C LYS A 21 6.62 -1.07 2.93
N PHE A 22 6.01 -0.67 1.83
CA PHE A 22 4.83 0.19 1.86
C PHE A 22 3.87 -0.13 0.72
N SER A 23 2.60 0.24 0.93
CA SER A 23 1.57 0.16 -0.10
C SER A 23 0.51 1.24 0.09
N ARG A 24 0.04 1.80 -1.02
CA ARG A 24 -1.08 2.74 -1.06
C ARG A 24 -2.39 2.07 -1.47
N PHE A 25 -2.35 0.89 -2.09
CA PHE A 25 -3.53 0.24 -2.66
C PHE A 25 -3.77 -1.21 -2.19
N ASN A 26 -2.86 -1.82 -1.42
CA ASN A 26 -2.96 -3.22 -0.98
C ASN A 26 -3.79 -3.37 0.30
N SER A 27 -5.01 -2.84 0.29
CA SER A 27 -5.83 -2.74 1.48
C SER A 27 -7.33 -2.77 1.13
N PRO A 28 -8.18 -3.36 1.99
CA PRO A 28 -9.63 -3.40 1.77
C PRO A 28 -10.31 -2.05 2.04
N TYR A 29 -9.60 -1.08 2.64
CA TYR A 29 -10.19 0.17 3.08
C TYR A 29 -10.46 1.12 1.89
N PRO A 30 -11.65 1.75 1.81
CA PRO A 30 -11.98 2.70 0.76
C PRO A 30 -11.09 3.95 0.68
N ALA A 31 -10.25 4.20 1.70
CA ALA A 31 -9.26 5.27 1.65
C ALA A 31 -8.12 4.94 0.68
N HIS A 32 -7.70 3.68 0.61
CA HIS A 32 -6.62 3.21 -0.28
C HIS A 32 -7.05 3.25 -1.73
N GLU A 33 -8.26 2.77 -2.04
CA GLU A 33 -8.86 2.89 -3.37
C GLU A 33 -8.84 4.33 -3.88
N ARG A 34 -8.98 5.32 -2.99
CA ARG A 34 -8.98 6.74 -3.35
C ARG A 34 -7.60 7.40 -3.26
N GLY A 35 -6.55 6.66 -2.92
CA GLY A 35 -5.19 7.17 -2.73
C GLY A 35 -5.05 8.13 -1.54
N ARG A 36 -5.83 7.90 -0.47
CA ARG A 36 -5.96 8.78 0.71
C ARG A 36 -5.44 8.12 2.00
N ALA A 37 -4.70 7.04 1.85
CA ALA A 37 -4.02 6.34 2.93
C ALA A 37 -2.79 5.59 2.38
N VAL A 38 -1.91 5.19 3.29
CA VAL A 38 -0.74 4.36 3.02
C VAL A 38 -0.49 3.44 4.20
N ASP A 39 -0.14 2.20 3.91
CA ASP A 39 0.27 1.20 4.89
C ASP A 39 1.80 1.10 4.87
N LEU A 40 2.42 1.24 6.04
CA LEU A 40 3.86 1.25 6.25
C LEU A 40 4.24 0.05 7.13
N TYR A 41 5.07 -0.85 6.62
CA TYR A 41 5.33 -2.15 7.24
C TYR A 41 6.68 -2.12 7.98
N PRO A 42 6.71 -2.15 9.32
CA PRO A 42 7.95 -1.97 10.07
C PRO A 42 8.86 -3.20 10.06
N GLY A 43 8.32 -4.41 9.82
CA GLY A 43 9.08 -5.67 9.77
C GLY A 43 9.50 -6.23 11.13
N ASP A 44 9.67 -5.38 12.14
CA ASP A 44 10.08 -5.76 13.52
C ASP A 44 8.90 -5.83 14.52
N GLY A 45 7.67 -5.57 14.07
CA GLY A 45 6.47 -5.54 14.90
C GLY A 45 6.34 -4.28 15.78
N VAL A 46 7.20 -3.27 15.60
CA VAL A 46 7.11 -1.99 16.30
C VAL A 46 6.45 -0.95 15.40
N GLY A 47 5.28 -0.47 15.80
CA GLY A 47 4.62 0.66 15.16
C GLY A 47 5.42 1.94 15.41
N ARG A 48 6.12 2.42 14.39
CA ARG A 48 6.91 3.66 14.43
C ARG A 48 6.07 4.84 13.95
N SER A 49 6.33 6.02 14.50
CA SER A 49 5.64 7.23 14.05
C SER A 49 6.17 7.66 12.67
N PRO A 50 5.32 7.77 11.63
CA PRO A 50 5.72 8.35 10.35
C PRO A 50 5.72 9.89 10.36
N VAL A 51 5.31 10.51 11.47
CA VAL A 51 5.09 11.95 11.57
C VAL A 51 5.74 12.53 12.82
N ALA A 52 5.97 13.85 12.80
CA ALA A 52 6.37 14.62 13.97
C ALA A 52 5.22 15.51 14.46
N GLY A 53 5.01 15.56 15.77
CA GLY A 53 3.93 16.34 16.35
C GLY A 53 3.63 16.02 17.81
N THR A 54 2.39 16.33 18.20
CA THR A 54 1.85 16.05 19.55
C THR A 54 0.67 15.09 19.44
N VAL A 55 0.67 14.01 20.22
CA VAL A 55 -0.47 13.10 20.31
C VAL A 55 -1.65 13.88 20.89
N SER A 56 -2.75 13.98 20.15
CA SER A 56 -3.94 14.74 20.55
C SER A 56 -5.06 13.83 21.04
N ALA A 57 -5.11 12.59 20.57
CA ALA A 57 -6.08 11.59 21.03
C ALA A 57 -5.57 10.17 20.81
N VAL A 58 -6.02 9.26 21.69
CA VAL A 58 -5.91 7.81 21.52
C VAL A 58 -7.31 7.22 21.72
N ARG A 59 -7.69 6.26 20.86
CA ARG A 59 -8.97 5.55 20.93
C ARG A 59 -8.75 4.06 20.70
N THR A 60 -9.54 3.26 21.39
CA THR A 60 -9.64 1.82 21.18
C THR A 60 -11.02 1.50 20.64
N VAL A 61 -11.10 0.58 19.68
CA VAL A 61 -12.33 0.14 19.03
C VAL A 61 -12.34 -1.38 18.94
N GLY A 62 -13.52 -1.99 18.94
CA GLY A 62 -13.64 -3.43 18.70
C GLY A 62 -13.26 -3.79 17.27
N CYS A 63 -12.55 -4.90 17.10
CA CYS A 63 -12.26 -5.52 15.82
C CYS A 63 -13.42 -6.41 15.36
N PRO A 64 -13.53 -6.69 14.05
CA PRO A 64 -14.31 -7.82 13.57
C PRO A 64 -13.84 -9.13 14.23
N ASP A 65 -14.79 -9.94 14.69
CA ASP A 65 -14.50 -11.24 15.29
C ASP A 65 -13.88 -12.19 14.25
N ARG A 66 -12.58 -12.45 14.42
CA ARG A 66 -11.78 -13.32 13.57
C ARG A 66 -10.85 -14.13 14.46
N PRO A 67 -10.73 -15.46 14.27
CA PRO A 67 -9.93 -16.32 15.15
C PRO A 67 -8.42 -16.03 15.15
N TYR A 68 -7.93 -15.26 14.17
CA TYR A 68 -6.53 -14.86 14.06
C TYR A 68 -6.25 -13.43 14.56
N ALA A 69 -7.27 -12.68 14.93
CA ALA A 69 -7.16 -11.25 15.24
C ALA A 69 -7.31 -10.98 16.74
N ALA A 70 -6.77 -9.85 17.18
CA ALA A 70 -7.07 -9.27 18.48
C ALA A 70 -8.52 -8.76 18.52
N ASP A 71 -9.11 -8.75 19.72
CA ASP A 71 -10.47 -8.26 19.95
C ASP A 71 -10.61 -6.75 19.71
N GLU A 72 -9.50 -6.02 19.78
CA GLU A 72 -9.45 -4.56 19.71
C GLU A 72 -8.41 -4.05 18.70
N ASP A 73 -8.71 -2.89 18.13
CA ASP A 73 -7.81 -2.07 17.34
C ASP A 73 -7.73 -0.67 17.94
N HIS A 74 -6.76 0.11 17.47
CA HIS A 74 -6.47 1.41 18.05
C HIS A 74 -6.30 2.49 16.98
N LEU A 75 -6.63 3.71 17.38
CA LEU A 75 -6.38 4.93 16.63
C LEU A 75 -5.57 5.88 17.51
N ILE A 76 -4.40 6.27 17.00
CA ILE A 76 -3.59 7.36 17.54
C ILE A 76 -3.75 8.56 16.61
N VAL A 77 -4.10 9.71 17.17
CA VAL A 77 -4.20 10.98 16.44
C VAL A 77 -3.04 11.86 16.85
N VAL A 78 -2.27 12.35 15.86
CA VAL A 78 -1.15 13.26 16.08
C VAL A 78 -1.45 14.59 15.41
N GLY A 79 -1.49 15.67 16.19
CA GLY A 79 -1.47 17.02 15.67
C GLY A 79 -0.07 17.34 15.16
N LEU A 80 0.05 17.63 13.87
CA LEU A 80 1.33 17.72 13.19
C LEU A 80 2.01 19.05 13.49
N ASP A 81 3.34 19.01 13.62
CA ASP A 81 4.13 20.23 13.70
C ASP A 81 4.05 21.02 12.38
N ASP A 82 4.04 22.35 12.44
CA ASP A 82 3.92 23.21 11.26
C ASP A 82 5.06 22.99 10.26
N GLU A 83 6.28 22.75 10.77
CA GLU A 83 7.44 22.42 9.94
C GLU A 83 7.26 21.10 9.19
N TRP A 84 6.66 20.09 9.85
CA TRP A 84 6.34 18.83 9.21
C TRP A 84 5.28 19.03 8.12
N CYS A 85 4.23 19.81 8.43
CA CYS A 85 3.18 20.15 7.45
C CYS A 85 3.77 20.84 6.21
N ALA A 86 4.62 21.85 6.42
CA ALA A 86 5.27 22.58 5.33
C ALA A 86 6.11 21.66 4.43
N ARG A 87 6.89 20.76 5.03
CA ARG A 87 7.71 19.78 4.30
C ARG A 87 6.86 18.78 3.50
N ALA A 88 5.71 18.37 4.04
CA ALA A 88 4.83 17.39 3.41
C ALA A 88 3.78 18.02 2.46
N GLY A 89 3.81 19.34 2.25
CA GLY A 89 2.79 20.04 1.45
C GLY A 89 1.38 20.04 2.07
N ALA A 90 1.29 19.81 3.38
CA ALA A 90 0.02 19.78 4.12
C ALA A 90 -0.31 21.17 4.69
N PRO A 91 -1.61 21.52 4.81
CA PRO A 91 -2.03 22.72 5.54
C PRO A 91 -1.59 22.68 7.01
N SER A 92 -1.19 23.82 7.59
CA SER A 92 -0.98 23.93 9.04
C SER A 92 -2.26 23.57 9.79
N GLY A 93 -2.13 22.84 10.91
CA GLY A 93 -3.26 22.29 11.66
C GLY A 93 -3.78 20.94 11.13
N THR A 94 -3.14 20.37 10.10
CA THR A 94 -3.41 18.99 9.67
C THR A 94 -3.11 18.02 10.80
N VAL A 95 -3.90 16.95 10.90
CA VAL A 95 -3.67 15.88 11.88
C VAL A 95 -3.51 14.52 11.19
N ALA A 96 -2.59 13.70 11.68
CA ALA A 96 -2.42 12.33 11.24
C ALA A 96 -3.31 11.38 12.06
N ARG A 97 -3.86 10.38 11.38
CA ARG A 97 -4.53 9.22 11.94
C ARG A 97 -3.65 8.01 11.70
N ILE A 98 -3.26 7.36 12.79
CA ILE A 98 -2.42 6.17 12.80
C ILE A 98 -3.22 5.03 13.40
N LEU A 99 -3.42 3.94 12.65
CA LEU A 99 -4.13 2.75 13.09
C LEU A 99 -3.19 1.54 13.19
N HIS A 100 -3.70 0.47 13.79
CA HIS A 100 -3.03 -0.84 13.89
C HIS A 100 -1.78 -0.86 14.77
N VAL A 101 -1.72 0.04 15.75
CA VAL A 101 -0.65 0.10 16.76
C VAL A 101 -1.25 0.17 18.16
N ILE A 102 -0.88 -0.75 19.04
CA ILE A 102 -1.26 -0.72 20.45
C ILE A 102 -0.54 0.46 21.10
N PRO A 103 -1.25 1.49 21.58
CA PRO A 103 -0.65 2.74 22.00
C PRO A 103 0.16 2.59 23.30
N ALA A 104 1.45 2.87 23.23
CA ALA A 104 2.35 3.11 24.37
C ALA A 104 2.56 4.62 24.64
N VAL A 105 1.86 5.47 23.88
CA VAL A 105 1.83 6.93 24.01
C VAL A 105 0.45 7.41 24.46
N THR A 106 0.41 8.62 25.01
CA THR A 106 -0.80 9.24 25.57
C THR A 106 -1.01 10.66 25.02
N PRO A 107 -2.25 11.20 25.06
CA PRO A 107 -2.49 12.58 24.67
C PRO A 107 -1.61 13.57 25.44
N GLY A 108 -0.91 14.45 24.72
CA GLY A 108 0.09 15.39 25.23
C GLY A 108 1.54 14.99 24.93
N ASP A 109 1.81 13.71 24.64
CA ASP A 109 3.15 13.25 24.30
C ASP A 109 3.62 13.83 22.97
N ARG A 110 4.90 14.21 22.91
CA ARG A 110 5.59 14.61 21.67
C ARG A 110 6.21 13.39 21.02
N VAL A 111 6.05 13.30 19.71
CA VAL A 111 6.64 12.23 18.90
C VAL A 111 7.38 12.85 17.72
N THR A 112 8.47 12.22 17.34
CA THR A 112 9.26 12.51 16.14
C THR A 112 9.20 11.31 15.20
N VAL A 113 9.63 11.50 13.95
CA VAL A 113 9.63 10.42 12.96
C VAL A 113 10.56 9.29 13.42
N GLY A 114 10.02 8.08 13.54
CA GLY A 114 10.74 6.87 13.94
C GLY A 114 10.59 6.48 15.40
N ASP A 115 10.03 7.36 16.22
CA ASP A 115 9.72 7.04 17.61
C ASP A 115 8.73 5.88 17.69
N ALA A 116 8.94 4.98 18.65
CA ALA A 116 8.03 3.87 18.89
C ALA A 116 6.71 4.40 19.48
N LEU A 117 5.61 4.15 18.78
CA LEU A 117 4.26 4.41 19.27
C LEU A 117 3.71 3.23 20.08
N GLY A 118 4.27 2.04 19.88
CA GLY A 118 3.94 0.78 20.54
C GLY A 118 4.04 -0.40 19.59
N PRO A 119 3.69 -1.63 20.00
CA PRO A 119 3.70 -2.79 19.10
C PRO A 119 2.54 -2.72 18.09
N THR A 120 2.73 -3.27 16.89
CA THR A 120 1.63 -3.43 15.93
C THR A 120 0.58 -4.41 16.46
N THR A 121 -0.70 -4.19 16.14
CA THR A 121 -1.79 -5.12 16.50
C THR A 121 -2.25 -5.94 15.30
N ARG A 122 -2.58 -7.20 15.55
CA ARG A 122 -3.17 -8.08 14.54
C ARG A 122 -4.66 -7.79 14.40
N SER A 123 -5.02 -6.90 13.49
CA SER A 123 -6.41 -6.44 13.34
C SER A 123 -7.30 -7.39 12.53
N GLY A 124 -8.58 -7.48 12.93
CA GLY A 124 -9.62 -8.23 12.20
C GLY A 124 -10.15 -7.48 10.97
N PHE A 125 -9.74 -6.22 10.78
CA PHE A 125 -10.16 -5.39 9.64
C PHE A 125 -9.42 -5.70 8.32
N PHE A 126 -8.30 -6.42 8.36
CA PHE A 126 -7.57 -6.86 7.18
C PHE A 126 -7.36 -8.38 7.15
N GLY A 127 -7.16 -8.94 5.96
CA GLY A 127 -7.08 -10.38 5.74
C GLY A 127 -5.86 -11.03 6.39
N GLN A 128 -5.92 -12.34 6.66
CA GLN A 128 -4.85 -13.08 7.34
C GLN A 128 -3.51 -13.07 6.57
N TRP A 129 -3.54 -12.79 5.27
CA TRP A 129 -2.35 -12.66 4.43
C TRP A 129 -1.69 -11.28 4.45
N VAL A 130 -2.33 -10.26 5.02
CA VAL A 130 -1.73 -8.92 5.17
C VAL A 130 -0.77 -8.96 6.35
N ASP A 131 0.42 -8.39 6.21
CA ASP A 131 1.38 -8.30 7.31
C ASP A 131 0.98 -7.17 8.27
N ASP A 132 1.37 -7.25 9.53
CA ASP A 132 1.08 -6.18 10.49
C ASP A 132 1.81 -4.89 10.07
N HIS A 133 1.12 -3.76 10.15
CA HIS A 133 1.58 -2.49 9.57
C HIS A 133 1.04 -1.28 10.34
N VAL A 134 1.60 -0.11 10.05
CA VAL A 134 1.10 1.20 10.44
C VAL A 134 0.22 1.72 9.30
N HIS A 135 -1.08 1.82 9.52
CA HIS A 135 -1.98 2.47 8.56
C HIS A 135 -2.03 3.97 8.84
N LEU A 136 -1.73 4.78 7.82
CA LEU A 136 -1.61 6.22 7.93
C LEU A 136 -2.57 6.95 6.98
N GLY A 137 -3.30 7.92 7.53
CA GLY A 137 -4.07 8.90 6.77
C GLY A 137 -4.07 10.27 7.44
N PHE A 138 -4.47 11.31 6.71
CA PHE A 138 -4.41 12.69 7.20
C PHE A 138 -5.77 13.37 7.13
N ARG A 139 -6.07 14.26 8.08
CA ARG A 139 -7.30 15.05 8.11
C ARG A 139 -6.95 16.53 7.96
N PRO A 140 -7.69 17.29 7.12
CA PRO A 140 -7.49 18.72 7.05
C PRO A 140 -7.81 19.38 8.40
N PRO A 141 -7.39 20.64 8.60
CA PRO A 141 -7.75 21.41 9.78
C PRO A 141 -9.27 21.39 10.03
N ASP A 142 -9.66 21.40 11.30
CA ASP A 142 -11.06 21.41 11.79
C ASP A 142 -11.92 20.18 11.43
N ALA A 143 -11.42 19.25 10.61
CA ALA A 143 -12.13 18.00 10.33
C ALA A 143 -12.09 17.06 11.54
N ASN A 144 -13.18 16.32 11.76
CA ASN A 144 -13.26 15.36 12.85
C ASN A 144 -12.21 14.25 12.66
N PRO A 145 -11.19 14.16 13.54
CA PRO A 145 -10.10 13.21 13.36
C PRO A 145 -10.49 11.79 13.71
N LEU A 146 -11.70 11.54 14.23
CA LEU A 146 -12.19 10.23 14.64
C LEU A 146 -13.05 9.54 13.57
N ARG A 147 -13.64 10.30 12.64
CA ARG A 147 -14.39 9.70 11.52
C ARG A 147 -13.45 8.88 10.63
N ALA A 148 -13.94 7.77 10.07
CA ALA A 148 -13.16 6.93 9.16
C ALA A 148 -12.93 7.57 7.78
N SER A 149 -13.91 8.34 7.28
CA SER A 149 -13.84 9.04 5.99
C SER A 149 -13.29 10.46 6.09
N GLY A 150 -12.92 11.04 4.94
CA GLY A 150 -12.48 12.44 4.80
C GLY A 150 -10.97 12.64 4.84
N SER A 151 -10.19 11.66 4.36
CA SER A 151 -8.72 11.74 4.44
C SER A 151 -8.20 12.57 3.28
N LEU A 152 -7.20 13.41 3.49
CA LEU A 152 -6.49 14.06 2.39
C LEU A 152 -5.81 13.00 1.49
N PRO A 153 -5.63 13.28 0.18
CA PRO A 153 -4.78 12.47 -0.68
C PRO A 153 -3.38 12.29 -0.08
N VAL A 154 -2.81 11.10 -0.27
CA VAL A 154 -1.47 10.73 0.22
C VAL A 154 -0.60 10.29 -0.96
N ALA A 155 0.60 10.86 -1.04
CA ALA A 155 1.67 10.48 -1.95
C ALA A 155 2.92 10.07 -1.16
N ALA A 156 3.85 9.41 -1.83
CA ALA A 156 5.16 9.07 -1.30
C ALA A 156 6.23 9.57 -2.29
N ASP A 157 7.14 10.42 -1.83
CA ASP A 157 8.14 11.07 -2.66
C ASP A 157 9.44 10.28 -2.67
N LEU A 158 9.39 9.14 -3.33
CA LEU A 158 10.57 8.32 -3.55
C LEU A 158 10.41 7.45 -4.81
N PRO A 159 11.50 7.24 -5.57
CA PRO A 159 11.46 6.34 -6.70
C PRO A 159 11.28 4.89 -6.25
N VAL A 160 10.47 4.14 -6.98
CA VAL A 160 10.33 2.69 -6.84
C VAL A 160 10.89 2.02 -8.10
N GLU A 161 11.87 1.16 -7.91
CA GLU A 161 12.51 0.40 -8.97
C GLU A 161 11.53 -0.60 -9.59
N PRO A 162 11.30 -0.56 -10.92
CA PRO A 162 10.53 -1.57 -11.62
C PRO A 162 11.34 -2.86 -11.78
N VAL A 163 10.83 -3.98 -11.29
CA VAL A 163 11.50 -5.28 -11.42
C VAL A 163 10.63 -6.27 -12.20
N ALA A 164 11.19 -6.78 -13.31
CA ALA A 164 10.58 -7.77 -14.18
C ALA A 164 10.53 -9.16 -13.52
N TRP A 165 9.48 -9.90 -13.84
CA TRP A 165 9.26 -11.26 -13.36
C TRP A 165 8.67 -12.10 -14.47
N ASP A 166 9.13 -13.34 -14.59
CA ASP A 166 8.68 -14.29 -15.62
C ASP A 166 7.49 -15.15 -15.18
N GLY A 167 6.97 -14.90 -13.96
CA GLY A 167 5.88 -15.67 -13.38
C GLY A 167 6.34 -16.91 -12.61
N THR A 168 7.64 -17.18 -12.49
CA THR A 168 8.15 -18.37 -11.81
C THR A 168 8.91 -18.06 -10.53
N GLY A 169 8.90 -18.98 -9.57
CA GLY A 169 9.73 -18.87 -8.38
C GLY A 169 9.59 -20.05 -7.44
N THR A 170 10.54 -20.21 -6.53
CA THR A 170 10.47 -21.25 -5.49
C THR A 170 9.89 -20.68 -4.20
N VAL A 171 9.04 -21.41 -3.50
CA VAL A 171 8.47 -20.95 -2.23
C VAL A 171 9.57 -20.83 -1.17
N VAL A 172 9.77 -19.64 -0.62
CA VAL A 172 10.76 -19.36 0.44
C VAL A 172 10.13 -19.02 1.78
N GLU A 173 8.88 -18.60 1.78
CA GLU A 173 8.10 -18.32 2.98
C GLU A 173 6.71 -18.91 2.84
N ARG A 174 6.18 -19.41 3.95
CA ARG A 174 4.82 -19.91 4.05
C ARG A 174 4.15 -19.32 5.29
N GLY A 175 3.10 -18.54 5.05
CA GLY A 175 2.16 -18.11 6.06
C GLY A 175 0.91 -19.01 6.10
N PRO A 176 -0.05 -18.70 6.98
CA PRO A 176 -1.29 -19.48 7.11
C PRO A 176 -2.17 -19.46 5.85
N THR A 177 -2.20 -18.33 5.13
CA THR A 177 -3.08 -18.10 3.97
C THR A 177 -2.33 -17.57 2.76
N HIS A 178 -1.00 -17.65 2.76
CA HIS A 178 -0.17 -17.13 1.67
C HIS A 178 1.18 -17.84 1.61
N VAL A 179 1.85 -17.69 0.47
CA VAL A 179 3.27 -18.05 0.30
C VAL A 179 4.02 -16.90 -0.38
N VAL A 180 5.33 -16.80 -0.15
CA VAL A 180 6.20 -15.85 -0.85
C VAL A 180 7.17 -16.64 -1.73
N LEU A 181 7.25 -16.26 -3.01
CA LEU A 181 8.19 -16.84 -3.95
C LEU A 181 9.55 -16.12 -3.92
N ALA A 182 10.62 -16.89 -4.12
CA ALA A 182 11.95 -16.40 -4.41
C ALA A 182 11.96 -15.78 -5.80
N GLY A 183 11.88 -14.46 -5.83
CA GLY A 183 11.93 -13.71 -7.07
C GLY A 183 10.69 -12.85 -7.27
N PRO A 184 10.79 -11.80 -8.09
CA PRO A 184 11.99 -11.43 -8.83
C PRO A 184 13.08 -10.81 -7.92
N ARG A 185 14.30 -10.70 -8.45
CA ARG A 185 15.47 -10.16 -7.72
C ARG A 185 15.97 -8.90 -8.38
N ARG A 186 16.48 -7.99 -7.57
CA ARG A 186 17.29 -6.87 -8.05
C ARG A 186 18.64 -7.38 -8.53
N THR A 187 19.09 -6.92 -9.69
CA THR A 187 20.37 -7.32 -10.27
C THR A 187 21.47 -6.30 -10.04
N GLU A 188 21.11 -5.04 -9.80
CA GLU A 188 22.03 -3.92 -9.60
C GLU A 188 21.60 -3.09 -8.37
N PRO A 189 22.51 -2.33 -7.74
CA PRO A 189 22.13 -1.33 -6.75
C PRO A 189 21.17 -0.30 -7.36
N GLY A 190 20.07 -0.03 -6.68
CA GLY A 190 19.02 0.87 -7.15
C GLY A 190 18.40 1.69 -6.02
N PRO A 191 17.22 2.32 -6.27
CA PRO A 191 16.41 2.95 -5.23
C PRO A 191 16.19 2.05 -4.00
N SER A 192 15.86 2.65 -2.86
CA SER A 192 15.57 1.90 -1.63
C SER A 192 14.45 0.86 -1.80
N PHE A 193 13.46 1.13 -2.66
CA PHE A 193 12.28 0.29 -2.87
C PHE A 193 12.13 -0.22 -4.30
N ALA A 194 11.64 -1.45 -4.42
CA ALA A 194 11.33 -2.12 -5.68
C ALA A 194 9.93 -2.71 -5.62
N ALA A 195 9.28 -2.78 -6.78
CA ALA A 195 8.00 -3.45 -6.94
C ALA A 195 7.95 -4.22 -8.26
N LEU A 196 7.04 -5.19 -8.32
CA LEU A 196 6.77 -5.95 -9.53
C LEU A 196 6.30 -5.01 -10.65
N VAL A 197 6.96 -5.08 -11.79
CA VAL A 197 6.63 -4.23 -12.95
C VAL A 197 5.56 -4.86 -13.83
N SER A 198 4.69 -4.02 -14.40
CA SER A 198 3.81 -4.39 -15.50
C SER A 198 4.59 -4.64 -16.79
N ASP A 199 3.96 -5.27 -17.78
CA ASP A 199 4.54 -5.45 -19.12
C ASP A 199 4.86 -4.11 -19.80
N GLY A 200 4.20 -3.02 -19.37
CA GLY A 200 4.44 -1.65 -19.83
C GLY A 200 5.55 -0.90 -19.07
N GLY A 201 6.28 -1.56 -18.17
CA GLY A 201 7.40 -0.94 -17.46
C GLY A 201 7.01 -0.14 -16.20
N VAL A 202 5.80 -0.32 -15.69
CA VAL A 202 5.26 0.46 -14.55
C VAL A 202 5.18 -0.39 -13.28
N PRO A 203 5.83 0.00 -12.17
CA PRO A 203 5.73 -0.74 -10.91
C PRO A 203 4.30 -0.73 -10.37
N LEU A 204 3.81 -1.89 -9.95
CA LEU A 204 2.42 -2.14 -9.55
C LEU A 204 2.25 -2.16 -8.03
N ASP A 205 1.07 -1.74 -7.58
CA ASP A 205 0.64 -1.76 -6.19
C ASP A 205 -0.79 -2.30 -6.05
N GLY A 206 -1.08 -2.99 -4.95
CA GLY A 206 -2.43 -3.42 -4.60
C GLY A 206 -2.65 -4.93 -4.55
N GLY A 207 -3.84 -5.30 -4.09
CA GLY A 207 -4.27 -6.69 -4.06
C GLY A 207 -4.90 -7.08 -5.39
N LEU A 208 -4.08 -7.55 -6.34
CA LEU A 208 -4.60 -8.06 -7.61
C LEU A 208 -5.58 -9.20 -7.32
N THR A 209 -6.72 -9.14 -8.00
CA THR A 209 -7.95 -9.94 -7.83
C THR A 209 -8.66 -9.75 -6.50
N HIS A 210 -7.98 -9.71 -5.36
CA HIS A 210 -8.65 -9.76 -4.06
C HIS A 210 -9.03 -8.41 -3.45
N TYR A 211 -8.56 -7.26 -3.95
CA TYR A 211 -9.11 -5.96 -3.53
C TYR A 211 -9.84 -5.26 -4.68
N ALA A 212 -10.69 -4.28 -4.36
CA ALA A 212 -11.54 -3.60 -5.32
C ALA A 212 -10.77 -2.83 -6.39
N GLY A 213 -9.59 -2.31 -6.03
CA GLY A 213 -8.72 -1.57 -6.92
C GLY A 213 -7.25 -1.74 -6.61
N GLY A 214 -6.42 -1.24 -7.51
CA GLY A 214 -4.97 -1.21 -7.42
C GLY A 214 -4.42 0.17 -7.74
N GLY A 215 -3.11 0.22 -7.86
CA GLY A 215 -2.42 1.41 -8.32
C GLY A 215 -1.02 1.12 -8.84
N THR A 216 -0.26 2.18 -8.97
CA THR A 216 1.11 2.15 -9.48
C THR A 216 2.00 2.99 -8.59
N PHE A 217 3.31 2.76 -8.69
CA PHE A 217 4.34 3.64 -8.11
C PHE A 217 5.00 4.53 -9.18
N ALA A 218 4.29 4.85 -10.25
CA ALA A 218 4.79 5.79 -11.26
C ALA A 218 5.10 7.15 -10.59
N ALA A 219 6.32 7.65 -10.80
CA ALA A 219 6.76 8.91 -10.22
C ALA A 219 5.85 10.06 -10.65
N SER A 220 5.62 11.04 -9.75
CA SER A 220 4.88 12.26 -10.08
C SER A 220 5.69 13.23 -10.94
N ASP A 221 7.03 13.21 -10.80
CA ASP A 221 7.91 14.29 -11.28
C ASP A 221 9.19 13.78 -11.98
N ALA A 222 9.09 12.74 -12.82
CA ALA A 222 10.12 12.59 -13.83
C ALA A 222 10.11 13.87 -14.69
N ALA A 223 11.26 14.55 -14.80
CA ALA A 223 11.39 15.67 -15.72
C ALA A 223 10.83 15.22 -17.08
N PRO A 224 9.84 15.93 -17.64
CA PRO A 224 9.25 15.52 -18.89
C PRO A 224 10.36 15.30 -19.92
N GLY A 225 10.23 14.27 -20.77
CA GLY A 225 11.10 14.13 -21.94
C GLY A 225 11.10 15.41 -22.77
N GLU A 226 12.00 15.53 -23.76
CA GLU A 226 12.16 16.74 -24.60
C GLU A 226 10.84 17.21 -25.28
N ASP A 227 9.80 16.36 -25.28
CA ASP A 227 8.46 16.60 -25.79
C ASP A 227 7.37 16.80 -24.71
N GLY A 228 7.74 16.94 -23.44
CA GLY A 228 6.81 17.18 -22.33
C GLY A 228 6.20 15.92 -21.72
N ARG A 229 6.71 14.71 -22.02
CA ARG A 229 6.05 13.44 -21.66
C ARG A 229 6.90 12.59 -20.72
N ASP A 230 6.29 12.05 -19.67
CA ASP A 230 6.83 10.86 -18.99
C ASP A 230 6.24 9.62 -19.67
N GLU A 231 7.02 8.98 -20.54
CA GLU A 231 6.60 7.80 -21.32
C GLU A 231 6.23 6.60 -20.43
N ARG A 232 6.62 6.59 -19.15
CA ARG A 232 6.36 5.49 -18.21
C ARG A 232 5.10 5.69 -17.38
N ARG A 233 4.39 6.81 -17.47
CA ARG A 233 3.17 7.03 -16.68
C ARG A 233 1.91 6.65 -17.48
N PRO A 234 1.17 5.60 -17.06
CA PRO A 234 -0.10 5.25 -17.71
C PRO A 234 -1.08 6.40 -17.65
N ARG A 235 -1.77 6.65 -18.77
CA ARG A 235 -2.87 7.58 -18.85
C ARG A 235 -4.16 6.88 -18.48
N SER A 236 -5.13 7.67 -18.03
CA SER A 236 -6.47 7.14 -17.78
C SER A 236 -7.01 6.48 -19.05
N GLY A 237 -7.44 5.22 -18.95
CA GLY A 237 -7.90 4.41 -20.08
C GLY A 237 -6.84 3.44 -20.64
N ASP A 238 -5.56 3.65 -20.34
CA ASP A 238 -4.50 2.76 -20.83
C ASP A 238 -4.64 1.36 -20.21
N ALA A 239 -4.38 0.33 -21.01
CA ALA A 239 -4.39 -1.04 -20.53
C ALA A 239 -3.14 -1.30 -19.66
N VAL A 240 -3.35 -1.98 -18.54
CA VAL A 240 -2.26 -2.48 -17.69
C VAL A 240 -2.21 -4.00 -17.85
N SER A 241 -1.04 -4.53 -18.20
CA SER A 241 -0.83 -5.97 -18.41
C SER A 241 0.31 -6.49 -17.54
N LEU A 242 0.24 -7.77 -17.20
CA LEU A 242 1.27 -8.50 -16.47
C LEU A 242 1.29 -9.94 -17.01
N LEU A 243 2.49 -10.47 -17.27
CA LEU A 243 2.68 -11.81 -17.83
C LEU A 243 1.90 -12.03 -19.14
N GLY A 244 1.87 -10.99 -19.98
CA GLY A 244 1.18 -11.01 -21.28
C GLY A 244 -0.35 -10.90 -21.21
N THR A 245 -0.92 -10.79 -20.00
CA THR A 245 -2.37 -10.72 -19.81
C THR A 245 -2.78 -9.35 -19.29
N ARG A 246 -3.82 -8.76 -19.89
CA ARG A 246 -4.40 -7.51 -19.39
C ARG A 246 -5.00 -7.73 -18.01
N ILE A 247 -4.43 -7.08 -17.00
CA ILE A 247 -4.87 -7.15 -15.61
C ILE A 247 -5.78 -6.00 -15.18
N GLY A 248 -5.89 -4.95 -15.99
CA GLY A 248 -6.75 -3.82 -15.66
C GLY A 248 -6.61 -2.63 -16.60
N THR A 249 -7.10 -1.50 -16.13
CA THR A 249 -7.03 -0.21 -16.81
C THR A 249 -6.58 0.87 -15.84
N ALA A 250 -5.64 1.71 -16.28
CA ALA A 250 -5.20 2.84 -15.50
C ALA A 250 -6.32 3.89 -15.39
N ALA A 251 -6.49 4.46 -14.21
CA ALA A 251 -7.51 5.45 -13.91
C ALA A 251 -6.90 6.64 -13.15
N ALA A 252 -7.33 7.85 -13.51
CA ALA A 252 -6.92 9.07 -12.81
C ALA A 252 -7.53 9.16 -11.41
N HIS A 253 -6.90 9.93 -10.52
CA HIS A 253 -7.48 10.22 -9.21
C HIS A 253 -8.65 11.19 -9.34
N GLY A 254 -9.80 10.85 -8.74
CA GLY A 254 -10.90 11.81 -8.59
C GLY A 254 -10.49 13.02 -7.73
N GLY A 255 -11.01 14.21 -8.04
CA GLY A 255 -10.81 15.41 -7.23
C GLY A 255 -9.50 16.18 -7.47
N GLY A 256 -8.81 15.95 -8.60
CA GLY A 256 -7.62 16.75 -8.98
C GLY A 256 -6.32 16.38 -8.24
N SER A 257 -6.28 15.24 -7.55
CA SER A 257 -5.06 14.73 -6.89
C SER A 257 -3.97 14.38 -7.92
N SER A 258 -2.74 14.82 -7.67
CA SER A 258 -1.55 14.57 -8.51
C SER A 258 -0.89 13.20 -8.30
N GLY A 259 -1.45 12.35 -7.44
CA GLY A 259 -0.87 11.04 -7.11
C GLY A 259 -0.68 10.09 -8.29
N ALA A 260 0.17 9.07 -8.08
CA ALA A 260 0.40 7.99 -9.05
C ALA A 260 -0.92 7.32 -9.49
N PRO A 261 -1.11 6.96 -10.77
CA PRO A 261 -2.37 6.41 -11.30
C PRO A 261 -2.90 5.21 -10.52
N ARG A 262 -4.23 5.12 -10.40
CA ARG A 262 -4.93 3.91 -9.95
C ARG A 262 -4.98 2.88 -11.07
N VAL A 263 -5.27 1.65 -10.69
CA VAL A 263 -5.62 0.59 -11.62
C VAL A 263 -6.97 0.03 -11.22
N GLU A 264 -7.92 0.08 -12.15
CA GLU A 264 -9.17 -0.67 -12.05
C GLU A 264 -8.88 -2.09 -12.53
N TRP A 265 -8.95 -3.07 -11.63
CA TRP A 265 -8.64 -4.44 -11.97
C TRP A 265 -9.65 -4.99 -12.99
N GLY A 266 -9.13 -5.64 -14.03
CA GLY A 266 -9.90 -6.38 -15.00
C GLY A 266 -10.40 -7.71 -14.43
N ALA A 267 -11.27 -8.38 -15.18
CA ALA A 267 -11.77 -9.69 -14.81
C ALA A 267 -10.73 -10.76 -15.18
N VAL A 268 -9.92 -11.16 -14.18
CA VAL A 268 -8.78 -12.06 -14.33
C VAL A 268 -8.75 -13.04 -13.17
N ASP A 269 -8.26 -14.25 -13.43
CA ASP A 269 -7.86 -15.22 -12.43
C ASP A 269 -6.36 -15.34 -12.34
N VAL A 270 -5.87 -15.52 -11.11
CA VAL A 270 -4.49 -15.90 -10.82
C VAL A 270 -4.46 -17.40 -10.60
N ARG A 271 -3.57 -18.10 -11.31
CA ARG A 271 -3.32 -19.53 -11.14
C ARG A 271 -1.89 -19.75 -10.69
N ALA A 272 -1.69 -20.70 -9.79
CA ALA A 272 -0.39 -21.19 -9.36
C ALA A 272 -0.33 -22.70 -9.63
N ASN A 273 0.63 -23.14 -10.45
CA ASN A 273 0.74 -24.53 -10.92
C ASN A 273 -0.55 -25.05 -11.60
N GLY A 274 -1.18 -24.20 -12.42
CA GLY A 274 -2.40 -24.49 -13.18
C GLY A 274 -3.71 -24.31 -12.39
N ASP A 275 -3.59 -24.03 -11.10
CA ASP A 275 -4.67 -24.08 -10.14
C ASP A 275 -5.04 -22.68 -9.62
N ARG A 276 -6.33 -22.34 -9.57
CA ARG A 276 -6.81 -21.01 -9.15
C ARG A 276 -6.45 -20.73 -7.68
N ILE A 277 -5.90 -19.54 -7.43
CA ILE A 277 -5.66 -18.96 -6.10
C ILE A 277 -6.41 -17.62 -5.95
N VAL A 278 -6.42 -17.04 -4.76
CA VAL A 278 -7.16 -15.81 -4.46
C VAL A 278 -6.57 -14.60 -5.16
N GLY A 279 -5.24 -14.50 -5.27
CA GLY A 279 -4.60 -13.40 -5.98
C GLY A 279 -3.13 -13.18 -5.68
N LEU A 280 -2.62 -12.02 -6.11
CA LEU A 280 -1.27 -11.53 -5.79
C LEU A 280 -1.37 -10.30 -4.91
N SER A 281 -0.57 -10.25 -3.85
CA SER A 281 -0.43 -9.07 -3.01
C SER A 281 0.81 -8.28 -3.48
N LEU A 282 0.57 -7.10 -4.07
CA LEU A 282 1.59 -6.26 -4.69
C LEU A 282 1.87 -5.06 -3.80
N PHE A 283 3.16 -4.76 -3.60
CA PHE A 283 3.64 -3.68 -2.73
C PHE A 283 5.08 -3.32 -3.12
N ALA A 284 5.57 -2.20 -2.60
CA ALA A 284 6.98 -1.82 -2.72
C ALA A 284 7.75 -2.32 -1.48
N ALA A 285 8.92 -2.93 -1.68
CA ALA A 285 9.75 -3.42 -0.58
C ALA A 285 11.24 -3.09 -0.73
N ARG A 286 11.93 -3.07 0.42
CA ARG A 286 13.38 -2.99 0.53
C ARG A 286 14.02 -4.38 0.39
N GLY A 287 15.33 -4.36 0.13
CA GLY A 287 16.16 -5.55 0.06
C GLY A 287 16.26 -6.16 -1.35
N GLU A 288 17.25 -7.03 -1.54
CA GLU A 288 17.55 -7.67 -2.83
C GLU A 288 16.45 -8.62 -3.32
N ARG A 289 15.66 -9.14 -2.38
CA ARG A 289 14.50 -10.00 -2.59
C ARG A 289 13.31 -9.33 -1.94
N PHE A 290 12.38 -8.82 -2.75
CA PHE A 290 11.07 -8.41 -2.24
C PHE A 290 10.03 -9.53 -2.33
N GLY A 291 10.23 -10.47 -3.26
CA GLY A 291 9.37 -11.64 -3.46
C GLY A 291 8.00 -11.29 -4.05
N VAL A 292 7.31 -12.32 -4.58
CA VAL A 292 5.89 -12.21 -4.96
C VAL A 292 5.05 -12.99 -3.95
N LYS A 293 4.10 -12.30 -3.33
CA LYS A 293 3.21 -12.88 -2.31
C LYS A 293 1.92 -13.39 -2.97
N LEU A 294 1.73 -14.70 -2.93
CA LEU A 294 0.55 -15.40 -3.44
C LEU A 294 -0.45 -15.56 -2.30
N VAL A 295 -1.67 -15.06 -2.48
CA VAL A 295 -2.75 -15.22 -1.52
C VAL A 295 -3.50 -16.50 -1.86
N CYS A 296 -3.49 -17.47 -0.95
CA CYS A 296 -4.00 -18.82 -1.21
C CYS A 296 -4.52 -19.49 0.08
N PRO A 297 -5.58 -18.98 0.73
CA PRO A 297 -6.13 -19.58 1.95
C PRO A 297 -6.59 -21.04 1.77
N ASP A 298 -7.04 -21.40 0.57
CA ASP A 298 -7.59 -22.72 0.27
C ASP A 298 -6.55 -23.71 -0.29
N ARG A 299 -5.27 -23.30 -0.33
CA ARG A 299 -4.18 -24.10 -0.91
C ARG A 299 -2.89 -23.96 -0.11
N SER A 300 -2.08 -25.00 -0.15
CA SER A 300 -0.77 -25.00 0.50
C SER A 300 0.32 -25.39 -0.48
N PHE A 301 1.45 -24.68 -0.41
CA PHE A 301 2.67 -25.04 -1.11
C PHE A 301 3.77 -25.37 -0.08
N ALA A 302 4.68 -26.27 -0.42
CA ALA A 302 5.81 -26.60 0.44
C ALA A 302 6.95 -25.58 0.27
N ILE A 303 7.72 -25.31 1.34
CA ILE A 303 8.98 -24.57 1.19
C ILE A 303 9.89 -25.33 0.22
N GLY A 304 10.46 -24.61 -0.76
CA GLY A 304 11.27 -25.17 -1.83
C GLY A 304 10.48 -25.66 -3.05
N GLU A 305 9.14 -25.66 -2.99
CA GLU A 305 8.31 -26.01 -4.15
C GLU A 305 8.43 -24.95 -5.25
N SER A 306 8.60 -25.40 -6.50
CA SER A 306 8.57 -24.53 -7.67
C SER A 306 7.12 -24.20 -8.03
N VAL A 307 6.85 -22.91 -8.23
CA VAL A 307 5.54 -22.40 -8.61
C VAL A 307 5.66 -21.62 -9.91
N THR A 308 4.78 -21.93 -10.84
CA THR A 308 4.50 -21.12 -12.03
C THR A 308 3.18 -20.40 -11.84
N VAL A 309 3.20 -19.08 -11.96
CA VAL A 309 2.03 -18.21 -11.89
C VAL A 309 1.59 -17.83 -13.29
N GLU A 310 0.30 -17.99 -13.54
CA GLU A 310 -0.35 -17.62 -14.79
C GLU A 310 -1.52 -16.68 -14.48
N LEU A 311 -1.72 -15.71 -15.37
CA LEU A 311 -2.87 -14.82 -15.35
C LEU A 311 -3.75 -15.17 -16.55
N VAL A 312 -5.04 -15.38 -16.31
CA VAL A 312 -5.99 -15.72 -17.37
C VAL A 312 -7.22 -14.83 -17.29
N PRO A 313 -7.80 -14.39 -18.42
CA PRO A 313 -9.11 -13.73 -18.40
C PRO A 313 -10.16 -14.61 -17.72
N SER A 314 -11.07 -13.98 -16.99
CA SER A 314 -12.12 -14.68 -16.25
C SER A 314 -13.46 -13.97 -16.43
N ASP A 315 -14.54 -14.74 -16.55
CA ASP A 315 -15.91 -14.22 -16.55
C ASP A 315 -16.51 -14.16 -15.13
N ASP A 316 -15.83 -14.76 -14.14
CA ASP A 316 -16.24 -14.82 -12.74
C ASP A 316 -15.04 -14.57 -11.80
N PRO A 317 -14.44 -13.36 -11.82
CA PRO A 317 -13.22 -13.09 -11.07
C PRO A 317 -13.49 -13.05 -9.55
N ILE A 318 -12.52 -13.54 -8.76
CA ILE A 318 -12.53 -13.32 -7.31
C ILE A 318 -12.41 -11.81 -7.05
N ARG A 319 -13.19 -11.30 -6.07
CA ARG A 319 -13.12 -9.95 -5.50
C ARG A 319 -13.43 -10.03 -4.01
N LEU A 320 -12.45 -9.78 -3.14
CA LEU A 320 -12.66 -9.75 -1.69
C LEU A 320 -12.79 -8.29 -1.23
N GLY A 321 -13.97 -7.71 -1.42
CA GLY A 321 -14.29 -6.36 -0.97
C GLY A 321 -15.63 -6.37 -0.26
N VAL A 322 -15.75 -5.55 0.80
CA VAL A 322 -17.03 -5.31 1.47
C VAL A 322 -18.02 -4.72 0.48
N GLY A 323 -19.09 -5.47 0.19
CA GLY A 323 -20.37 -4.87 -0.16
C GLY A 323 -20.95 -4.13 1.03
#